data_AF-A0A7V9GU86-F1
#
_entry.id   AF-A0A7V9GU86-F1
#
_cell.length_a   1.000
_cell.length_b   1.000
_cell.length_c   1.000
_cell.angle_alpha   90.00
_cell.angle_beta   90.00
_cell.angle_gamma   90.00
#
_symmetry.space_group_name_H-M   'P 1'
#
loop_
_entity.id
_entity.type
_entity.pdbx_description
1 polymer ?
#
loop_
_entity_poly.entity_id
_entity_poly.type
_entity_poly.pdbx_seq_one_letter_code
_entity_poly.pdbx_strand_id
1 'polypeptide(L)' 'MPVVARERTVPAPPERVWDLVSDPHHLPRWWPDTERVEDATPLAWTKVMKTPKGRTVRADFTREQADEPRVLRWRQ' A
#
# COMPACT_ATOMS: atom_id res chain seq x y z
N MET A 1 -18.11 10.70 -2.40
CA MET A 1 -16.71 10.34 -2.76
C MET A 1 -16.78 9.59 -4.09
N PRO A 2 -16.11 10.06 -5.15
CA PRO A 2 -16.03 9.30 -6.39
C PRO A 2 -15.30 7.97 -6.12
N VAL A 3 -15.81 6.88 -6.69
CA VAL A 3 -15.18 5.55 -6.60
C VAL A 3 -14.41 5.30 -7.89
N VAL A 4 -13.14 4.92 -7.79
CA VAL A 4 -12.30 4.55 -8.93
C VAL A 4 -12.00 3.06 -8.85
N ALA A 5 -12.28 2.32 -9.93
CA ALA A 5 -11.96 0.90 -10.06
C ALA A 5 -10.92 0.66 -11.16
N ARG A 6 -9.95 -0.22 -10.90
CA ARG A 6 -8.92 -0.67 -11.83
C ARG A 6 -8.64 -2.14 -11.61
N GLU A 7 -8.30 -2.84 -12.68
CA GLU A 7 -7.95 -4.25 -12.68
C GLU A 7 -6.74 -4.50 -13.59
N ARG A 8 -5.89 -5.46 -13.22
CA ARG A 8 -4.78 -5.92 -14.03
C ARG A 8 -4.43 -7.37 -13.70
N THR A 9 -4.11 -8.17 -14.72
CA THR A 9 -3.56 -9.51 -14.55
C THR A 9 -2.04 -9.46 -14.33
N VAL A 10 -1.57 -10.20 -13.34
CA VAL A 10 -0.14 -10.35 -13.01
C VAL A 10 0.23 -11.83 -13.13
N PRO A 11 1.36 -12.19 -13.77
CA PRO A 11 1.78 -13.59 -13.92
C PRO A 11 2.43 -14.11 -12.62
N ALA A 12 1.68 -14.12 -11.52
CA ALA A 12 2.11 -14.62 -10.22
C ALA A 12 0.92 -15.26 -9.47
N PRO A 13 1.15 -16.28 -8.64
CA PRO A 13 0.12 -16.81 -7.75
C PRO A 13 -0.42 -15.73 -6.79
N PRO A 14 -1.71 -15.76 -6.40
CA PRO A 14 -2.31 -14.80 -5.48
C PRO A 14 -1.54 -14.66 -4.16
N GLU A 15 -0.99 -15.75 -3.63
CA GLU A 15 -0.23 -15.78 -2.37
C GLU A 15 1.04 -14.94 -2.49
N ARG A 16 1.74 -15.03 -3.63
CA ARG A 16 2.94 -14.22 -3.89
C ARG A 16 2.62 -12.73 -4.04
N VAL A 17 1.47 -12.41 -4.64
CA VAL A 17 1.00 -11.03 -4.72
C VAL A 17 0.64 -10.53 -3.32
N TRP A 18 -0.05 -11.36 -2.53
CA TRP A 18 -0.43 -11.06 -1.16
C TRP A 18 0.77 -10.73 -0.27
N ASP A 19 1.80 -11.58 -0.25
CA ASP A 19 3.03 -11.34 0.52
C ASP A 19 3.65 -9.96 0.20
N LEU A 20 3.57 -9.55 -1.07
CA LEU A 20 4.11 -8.27 -1.52
C LEU A 20 3.22 -7.07 -1.13
N VAL A 21 1.91 -7.16 -1.33
CA VAL A 21 0.99 -6.02 -1.15
C VAL A 21 0.48 -5.86 0.27
N SER A 22 0.52 -6.92 1.08
CA SER A 22 0.02 -6.92 2.46
C SER A 22 1.02 -6.41 3.49
N ASP A 23 2.32 -6.39 3.17
CA ASP A 23 3.35 -5.81 4.03
C ASP A 23 3.69 -4.36 3.61
N PRO A 24 3.37 -3.35 4.45
CA PRO A 24 3.71 -1.97 4.17
C PRO A 24 5.21 -1.72 3.92
N HIS A 25 6.09 -2.54 4.51
CA HIS A 25 7.54 -2.39 4.32
C HIS A 25 8.00 -2.64 2.89
N HIS A 26 7.21 -3.35 2.08
CA HIS A 26 7.51 -3.57 0.67
C HIS A 26 7.14 -2.37 -0.22
N LEU A 27 6.29 -1.46 0.25
CA LEU A 27 5.78 -0.36 -0.58
C LEU A 27 6.86 0.54 -1.20
N PRO A 28 7.94 0.95 -0.50
CA PRO A 28 8.97 1.81 -1.09
C PRO A 28 9.68 1.20 -2.31
N ARG A 29 9.63 -0.14 -2.47
CA ARG A 29 10.28 -0.84 -3.59
C ARG A 29 9.51 -0.70 -4.90
N TRP A 30 8.19 -0.50 -4.86
CA TRP A 30 7.35 -0.62 -6.06
C TRP A 30 6.18 0.37 -6.14
N TRP A 31 5.75 0.93 -5.01
CA TRP A 31 4.66 1.89 -4.99
C TRP A 31 5.17 3.29 -5.36
N PRO A 32 4.50 4.00 -6.29
CA PRO A 32 4.94 5.31 -6.75
C PRO A 32 5.21 6.30 -5.62
N ASP A 33 6.28 7.08 -5.80
CA ASP A 33 6.70 8.22 -4.96
C ASP A 33 6.94 7.91 -3.47
N THR A 34 6.85 6.64 -3.05
CA THR A 34 7.01 6.24 -1.65
C THR A 34 8.49 6.09 -1.32
N GLU A 35 9.04 7.01 -0.53
CA GLU A 35 10.45 6.94 -0.11
C GLU A 35 10.65 5.96 1.03
N ARG A 36 9.71 5.91 1.97
CA ARG A 36 9.74 5.01 3.12
C ARG A 36 8.35 4.85 3.74
N VAL A 37 8.25 3.86 4.61
CA VAL A 37 7.12 3.67 5.52
C VAL A 37 7.61 3.80 6.95
N GLU A 38 6.80 4.45 7.79
CA GLU A 38 7.07 4.66 9.20
C GLU A 38 5.93 4.04 10.03
N ASP A 39 6.23 3.72 11.30
CA ASP A 39 5.28 3.23 12.30
C ASP A 39 4.41 2.06 11.82
N ALA A 40 4.99 1.20 10.98
CA ALA A 40 4.28 0.11 10.35
C ALA A 40 3.95 -0.99 11.36
N THR A 41 2.66 -1.31 11.42
CA THR A 41 2.08 -2.42 12.17
C THR A 41 1.18 -3.22 11.23
N PRO A 42 0.66 -4.38 11.66
CA PRO A 42 -0.35 -5.09 10.89
C PRO A 42 -1.65 -4.31 10.67
N LEU A 43 -1.91 -3.25 11.45
CA LEU A 43 -3.17 -2.50 11.43
C LEU A 43 -3.05 -1.07 10.89
N ALA A 44 -1.88 -0.45 10.97
CA ALA A 44 -1.69 0.94 10.56
C ALA A 44 -0.24 1.21 10.17
N TRP A 45 -0.02 2.19 9.31
CA TRP A 45 1.30 2.66 8.88
C TRP A 45 1.22 4.07 8.30
N THR A 46 2.35 4.78 8.26
CA THR A 46 2.47 6.07 7.55
C THR A 46 3.35 5.93 6.32
N LYS A 47 2.84 6.35 5.16
CA LYS A 47 3.65 6.48 3.95
C LYS A 47 4.28 7.87 3.90
N VAL A 48 5.60 7.92 3.76
CA VAL A 48 6.32 9.15 3.44
C VAL A 48 6.64 9.15 1.96
N MET A 49 6.08 10.13 1.25
CA MET A 49 6.19 10.28 -0.19
C MET A 49 6.86 11.59 -0.57
N LYS A 50 7.48 11.62 -1.75
CA LYS A 50 8.10 12.84 -2.28
C LYS A 50 7.42 13.25 -3.58
N THR A 51 6.92 14.48 -3.60
CA THR A 51 6.38 15.06 -4.84
C THR A 51 7.50 15.30 -5.85
N PRO A 52 7.17 15.41 -7.15
CA PRO A 52 8.15 15.77 -8.18
C PRO A 52 8.92 17.07 -7.91
N LYS A 53 8.32 18.02 -7.17
CA LYS A 53 8.94 19.30 -6.76
C LYS A 53 9.75 19.20 -5.46
N GLY A 54 9.97 18.00 -4.94
CA GLY A 54 10.79 17.75 -3.74
C GLY A 54 10.09 17.93 -2.40
N ARG A 55 8.81 18.33 -2.37
CA ARG A 55 8.03 18.42 -1.12
C ARG A 55 7.73 17.03 -0.56
N THR A 56 7.98 16.84 0.73
CA THR A 56 7.60 15.65 1.50
C THR A 56 6.11 15.69 1.84
N VAL A 57 5.41 14.58 1.62
CA VAL A 57 4.00 14.37 1.97
C VAL A 57 3.91 13.12 2.84
N ARG A 58 3.17 13.21 3.94
CA ARG A 58 2.85 12.08 4.80
C ARG A 58 1.39 11.71 4.62
N ALA A 59 1.10 10.43 4.56
CA ALA A 59 -0.26 9.90 4.51
C ALA A 59 -0.37 8.71 5.45
N ASP A 60 -1.30 8.78 6.38
CA ASP A 60 -1.54 7.73 7.37
C ASP A 60 -2.57 6.76 6.82
N PHE A 61 -2.40 5.48 7.13
CA PHE A 61 -3.27 4.42 6.64
C PHE A 61 -3.69 3.51 7.79
N THR A 62 -4.96 3.11 7.79
CA THR A 62 -5.51 2.09 8.68
C THR A 62 -6.04 0.93 7.85
N ARG A 63 -5.63 -0.30 8.18
CA ARG A 63 -6.18 -1.52 7.60
C ARG A 63 -7.57 -1.78 8.14
N GLU A 64 -8.52 -2.03 7.26
CA GLU A 64 -9.92 -2.28 7.62
C GLU A 64 -10.30 -3.75 7.44
N GLN A 65 -9.65 -4.46 6.51
CA GLN A 65 -9.94 -5.86 6.21
C GLN A 65 -8.70 -6.56 5.64
N ALA A 66 -8.48 -7.80 6.03
CA ALA A 66 -7.46 -8.68 5.48
C ALA A 66 -7.96 -10.13 5.48
N ASP A 67 -8.49 -10.57 4.33
CA ASP A 67 -8.88 -11.95 4.08
C ASP A 67 -7.88 -12.57 3.09
N GLU A 68 -6.86 -13.22 3.62
CA GLU A 68 -5.78 -13.79 2.82
C GLU A 68 -6.27 -14.93 1.89
N PRO A 69 -5.83 -14.99 0.61
CA PRO A 69 -5.07 -13.99 -0.16
C PRO A 69 -5.97 -13.10 -1.04
N ARG A 70 -7.26 -12.96 -0.70
CA ARG A 70 -8.32 -12.46 -1.59
C ARG A 70 -8.62 -10.98 -1.44
N VAL A 71 -8.62 -10.46 -0.21
CA VAL A 71 -9.11 -9.10 0.07
C VAL A 71 -8.19 -8.40 1.05
N LEU A 72 -7.65 -7.25 0.65
CA LEU A 72 -6.98 -6.30 1.53
C LEU A 72 -7.62 -4.93 1.34
N ARG A 73 -8.07 -4.32 2.43
CA ARG A 73 -8.68 -2.98 2.42
C ARG A 73 -8.04 -2.09 3.47
N TRP A 74 -7.93 -0.82 3.14
CA TRP A 74 -7.42 0.21 4.02
C TRP A 74 -8.09 1.55 3.73
N ARG A 75 -8.01 2.43 4.71
CA ARG A 75 -8.45 3.82 4.63
C ARG A 75 -7.26 4.74 4.87
N GLN A 76 -7.16 5.77 4.03
CA GLN A 76 -6.25 6.90 4.18
C GLN A 76 -6.95 8.04 4.92
#